data_AF-A0A4P7D6Y5-F1
#
_entry.id   AF-A0A4P7D6Y5-F1
#
_cell.length_a   1.000
_cell.length_b   1.000
_cell.length_c   1.000
_cell.angle_alpha   90.00
_cell.angle_beta   90.00
_cell.angle_gamma   90.00
#
_symmetry.space_group_name_H-M   'P 1'
#
loop_
_entity.id
_entity.type
_entity.pdbx_description
1 polymer ?
#
loop_
_entity_poly.entity_id
_entity_poly.type
_entity_poly.pdbx_seq_one_letter_code
_entity_poly.pdbx_strand_id
1 'polypeptide(L)'
;MALDPQAAALLASFAGMPAPDYSRLDATSYRAAIAAGGGAASAIGPGDAIAAEEDLTLPGAAGPLAARLYRPIKAEDASDQALPLLVFFHGGGFVACGIDTHANICRTLAARARTLVLSVDYRLAPEARFPAAAQDAIAAVRWAAAHAAELGARPGALAVAGDSAGGNLSAVCAQQLRGEVAIAHQLLLYPVLDCAHEHPSYETYGSGHLLDAGLMRWFKDQYFEPQADRASPLASPLGAEQLDQVAPATIISAECDPLRDEGEHYAARLAQAGVPVTLVRWPGQMHGFASMLGVLDAASAALDLGARALRAALHL
;
A
#
# COMPACT_ATOMS: atom_id res chain seq x y z
N MET A 1 6.67 20.13 15.43
CA MET A 1 7.83 20.04 14.51
C MET A 1 7.43 20.63 13.18
N ALA A 2 8.38 21.08 12.37
CA ALA A 2 8.08 21.70 11.08
C ALA A 2 8.00 20.63 9.98
N LEU A 3 7.06 20.81 9.06
CA LEU A 3 7.01 20.06 7.80
C LEU A 3 8.32 20.22 7.02
N ASP A 4 8.65 19.21 6.24
CA ASP A 4 9.71 19.30 5.24
C ASP A 4 9.39 20.46 4.26
N PRO A 5 10.38 21.23 3.77
CA PRO A 5 10.13 22.38 2.91
C PRO A 5 9.37 22.03 1.61
N GLN A 6 9.64 20.88 0.98
CA GLN A 6 8.92 20.46 -0.23
C GLN A 6 7.49 20.05 0.12
N ALA A 7 7.30 19.35 1.23
CA ALA A 7 5.97 19.00 1.73
C ALA A 7 5.13 20.24 2.08
N ALA A 8 5.73 21.23 2.75
CA ALA A 8 5.09 22.50 3.08
C ALA A 8 4.72 23.30 1.82
N ALA A 9 5.61 23.36 0.83
CA ALA A 9 5.34 24.03 -0.45
C ALA A 9 4.20 23.35 -1.22
N LEU A 10 4.16 22.02 -1.24
CA LEU A 10 3.07 21.26 -1.85
C LEU A 10 1.74 21.53 -1.15
N LEU A 11 1.70 21.48 0.19
CA LEU A 11 0.49 21.79 0.97
C LEU A 11 0.00 23.23 0.72
N ALA A 12 0.92 24.20 0.63
CA ALA A 12 0.58 25.58 0.34
C ALA A 12 -0.11 25.75 -1.04
N SER A 13 0.19 24.88 -2.02
CA SER A 13 -0.48 24.89 -3.33
C SER A 13 -1.97 24.52 -3.26
N PHE A 14 -2.40 23.85 -2.18
CA PHE A 14 -3.79 23.48 -1.93
C PHE A 14 -4.53 24.43 -0.98
N ALA A 15 -3.85 25.40 -0.35
CA ALA A 15 -4.39 26.22 0.72
C ALA A 15 -5.61 27.09 0.34
N GLY A 16 -5.89 27.26 -0.96
CA GLY A 16 -7.06 27.98 -1.47
C GLY A 16 -8.28 27.09 -1.77
N MET A 17 -8.16 25.77 -1.62
CA MET A 17 -9.27 24.85 -1.87
C MET A 17 -10.22 24.81 -0.67
N PRO A 18 -11.55 24.86 -0.88
CA PRO A 18 -12.49 24.71 0.21
C PRO A 18 -12.34 23.31 0.83
N ALA A 19 -12.49 23.22 2.16
CA ALA A 19 -12.52 21.93 2.84
C ALA A 19 -13.66 21.06 2.25
N PRO A 20 -13.43 19.76 2.02
CA PRO A 20 -14.47 18.87 1.54
C PRO A 20 -15.65 18.83 2.52
N ASP A 21 -16.87 18.92 1.99
CA ASP A 21 -18.08 18.61 2.75
C ASP A 21 -18.33 17.10 2.70
N TYR A 22 -17.80 16.37 3.68
CA TYR A 22 -17.93 14.92 3.77
C TYR A 22 -19.38 14.41 3.85
N SER A 23 -20.35 15.27 4.20
CA SER A 23 -21.77 14.90 4.20
C SER A 23 -22.39 14.86 2.80
N ARG A 24 -21.74 15.52 1.83
CA ARG A 24 -22.17 15.61 0.43
C ARG A 24 -21.23 14.91 -0.54
N LEU A 25 -20.03 14.56 -0.09
CA LEU A 25 -19.05 13.83 -0.87
C LEU A 25 -19.53 12.39 -1.09
N ASP A 26 -19.63 11.99 -2.36
CA ASP A 26 -19.91 10.62 -2.76
C ASP A 26 -18.68 9.98 -3.43
N ALA A 27 -18.63 8.65 -3.45
CA ALA A 27 -17.46 7.93 -3.98
C ALA A 27 -17.22 8.19 -5.47
N THR A 28 -18.28 8.42 -6.26
CA THR A 28 -18.16 8.68 -7.70
C THR A 28 -17.50 10.04 -7.93
N SER A 29 -17.98 11.10 -7.25
CA SER A 29 -17.38 12.43 -7.38
C SER A 29 -15.96 12.48 -6.83
N TYR A 30 -15.67 11.76 -5.74
CA TYR A 30 -14.30 11.65 -5.22
C TYR A 30 -13.36 10.97 -6.22
N ARG A 31 -13.75 9.83 -6.81
CA ARG A 31 -12.95 9.13 -7.84
C ARG A 31 -12.73 10.01 -9.07
N ALA A 32 -13.76 10.73 -9.52
CA ALA A 32 -13.66 11.65 -10.65
C ALA A 32 -12.69 12.80 -10.34
N ALA A 33 -12.72 13.36 -9.13
CA ALA A 33 -11.79 14.40 -8.70
C ALA A 33 -10.34 13.88 -8.65
N ILE A 34 -10.11 12.66 -8.14
CA ILE A 34 -8.80 12.02 -8.21
C ILE A 34 -8.37 11.88 -9.67
N ALA A 35 -9.18 11.30 -10.55
CA ALA A 35 -8.84 11.14 -11.97
C ALA A 35 -8.53 12.49 -12.67
N ALA A 36 -9.30 13.54 -12.39
CA ALA A 36 -9.15 14.87 -12.99
C ALA A 36 -7.97 15.68 -12.42
N GLY A 37 -7.65 15.50 -11.13
CA GLY A 37 -6.57 16.19 -10.43
C GLY A 37 -5.17 15.63 -10.70
N GLY A 38 -5.01 14.75 -11.69
CA GLY A 38 -3.75 14.06 -11.96
C GLY A 38 -3.61 12.71 -11.21
N GLY A 39 -4.72 12.12 -10.77
CA GLY A 39 -4.78 10.74 -10.28
C GLY A 39 -4.57 9.69 -11.38
N ALA A 40 -4.46 10.08 -12.64
CA ALA A 40 -3.60 9.35 -13.56
C ALA A 40 -2.15 9.63 -13.13
N ALA A 41 -1.45 8.65 -12.55
CA ALA A 41 -0.07 8.78 -12.06
C ALA A 41 0.98 8.97 -13.17
N SER A 42 0.70 9.86 -14.11
CA SER A 42 1.64 10.52 -15.01
C SER A 42 1.85 12.01 -14.65
N ALA A 43 1.00 12.62 -13.80
CA ALA A 43 1.18 14.01 -13.37
C ALA A 43 2.26 14.16 -12.28
N ILE A 44 2.50 13.10 -11.51
CA ILE A 44 3.58 12.91 -10.55
C ILE A 44 4.54 11.90 -11.18
N GLY A 45 5.85 12.12 -11.09
CA GLY A 45 6.87 11.53 -11.97
C GLY A 45 6.65 10.04 -12.31
N PRO A 46 6.94 9.62 -13.57
CA PRO A 46 6.42 8.38 -14.17
C PRO A 46 6.91 7.07 -13.53
N GLY A 47 7.80 7.15 -12.53
CA GLY A 47 8.58 6.04 -12.00
C GLY A 47 9.81 5.75 -12.86
N ASP A 48 10.55 4.71 -12.47
CA ASP A 48 11.75 4.30 -13.19
C ASP A 48 11.43 3.54 -14.49
N ALA A 49 12.40 3.50 -15.42
CA ALA A 49 12.26 2.72 -16.65
C ALA A 49 12.23 1.21 -16.36
N ILE A 50 11.35 0.50 -17.04
CA ILE A 50 11.17 -0.94 -16.93
C ILE A 50 11.10 -1.57 -18.34
N ALA A 51 11.24 -2.90 -18.42
CA ALA A 51 11.29 -3.61 -19.69
C ALA A 51 9.91 -3.77 -20.33
N ALA A 52 8.89 -4.08 -19.53
CA ALA A 52 7.54 -4.33 -20.03
C ALA A 52 6.48 -4.20 -18.93
N GLU A 53 5.25 -3.89 -19.36
CA GLU A 53 4.01 -3.95 -18.59
C GLU A 53 3.04 -4.88 -19.31
N GLU A 54 2.33 -5.72 -18.57
CA GLU A 54 1.35 -6.66 -19.13
C GLU A 54 0.08 -6.65 -18.27
N ASP A 55 -1.05 -6.36 -18.88
CA ASP A 55 -2.36 -6.48 -18.23
C ASP A 55 -2.78 -7.95 -18.16
N LEU A 56 -3.23 -8.36 -16.98
CA LEU A 56 -3.64 -9.71 -16.63
C LEU A 56 -5.04 -9.70 -16.02
N THR A 57 -5.69 -10.86 -16.05
CA THR A 57 -6.93 -11.11 -15.32
C THR A 57 -6.70 -12.27 -14.37
N LEU A 58 -6.90 -12.03 -13.07
CA LEU A 58 -6.71 -13.01 -12.01
C LEU A 58 -8.06 -13.52 -11.50
N PRO A 59 -8.17 -14.76 -11.00
CA PRO A 59 -9.33 -15.16 -10.22
C PRO A 59 -9.34 -14.44 -8.86
N GLY A 60 -10.33 -13.58 -8.62
CA GLY A 60 -10.61 -12.99 -7.31
C GLY A 60 -11.58 -13.83 -6.48
N ALA A 61 -11.95 -13.31 -5.31
CA ALA A 61 -12.78 -14.05 -4.38
C ALA A 61 -14.26 -14.19 -4.83
N ALA A 62 -14.75 -13.27 -5.67
CA ALA A 62 -16.12 -13.30 -6.18
C ALA A 62 -16.23 -12.97 -7.68
N GLY A 63 -15.13 -13.08 -8.42
CA GLY A 63 -15.07 -12.73 -9.84
C GLY A 63 -13.65 -12.43 -10.31
N PRO A 64 -13.45 -12.16 -11.61
CA PRO A 64 -12.16 -11.77 -12.14
C PRO A 64 -11.70 -10.42 -11.58
N LEU A 65 -10.39 -10.29 -11.33
CA LEU A 65 -9.71 -9.04 -10.95
C LEU A 65 -8.76 -8.64 -12.07
N ALA A 66 -8.74 -7.35 -12.41
CA ALA A 66 -7.68 -6.83 -13.26
C ALA A 66 -6.36 -6.79 -12.46
N ALA A 67 -5.25 -7.02 -13.14
CA ALA A 67 -3.93 -6.85 -12.58
C ALA A 67 -2.96 -6.37 -13.66
N ARG A 68 -1.83 -5.79 -13.26
CA ARG A 68 -0.74 -5.45 -14.19
C ARG A 68 0.59 -5.96 -13.65
N LEU A 69 1.31 -6.68 -14.51
CA LEU A 69 2.62 -7.23 -14.23
C LEU A 69 3.70 -6.31 -14.81
N TYR A 70 4.52 -5.73 -13.93
CA TYR A 70 5.65 -4.87 -14.27
C TYR A 70 6.94 -5.69 -14.24
N ARG A 71 7.70 -5.66 -15.34
CA ARG A 71 8.95 -6.42 -15.51
C ARG A 71 10.15 -5.48 -15.53
N PRO A 72 11.11 -5.60 -14.61
CA PRO A 72 12.28 -4.74 -14.62
C PRO A 72 13.21 -5.05 -15.79
N ILE A 73 14.02 -4.06 -16.16
CA ILE A 73 15.15 -4.29 -17.07
C ILE A 73 16.16 -5.19 -16.33
N LYS A 74 16.44 -6.36 -16.90
CA LYS A 74 17.49 -7.25 -16.38
C LYS A 74 18.85 -6.63 -16.65
N ALA A 75 19.78 -6.76 -15.69
CA ALA A 75 21.17 -6.38 -15.92
C ALA A 75 21.77 -7.29 -17.02
N GLU A 76 22.74 -6.77 -17.78
CA GLU A 76 23.38 -7.52 -18.89
C GLU A 76 24.09 -8.79 -18.41
N ASP A 77 24.52 -8.82 -17.15
CA ASP A 77 25.16 -9.96 -16.49
C ASP A 77 24.19 -10.81 -15.65
N ALA A 78 22.90 -10.47 -15.65
CA ALA A 78 21.90 -11.22 -14.89
C ALA A 78 21.76 -12.63 -15.47
N SER A 79 21.94 -13.64 -14.63
CA SER A 79 21.62 -15.02 -15.00
C SER A 79 20.18 -15.14 -15.49
N ASP A 80 19.89 -16.15 -16.33
CA ASP A 80 18.53 -16.51 -16.78
C ASP A 80 17.60 -16.98 -15.64
N GLN A 81 17.99 -16.80 -14.38
CA GLN A 81 17.16 -17.13 -13.23
C GLN A 81 15.87 -16.29 -13.22
N ALA A 82 14.80 -16.93 -12.80
CA ALA A 82 13.52 -16.29 -12.56
C ALA A 82 13.66 -15.23 -11.45
N LEU A 83 13.03 -14.08 -11.66
CA LEU A 83 13.01 -12.98 -10.70
C LEU A 83 12.05 -13.33 -9.55
N PRO A 84 12.20 -12.77 -8.34
CA PRO A 84 11.17 -12.88 -7.32
C PRO A 84 9.92 -12.07 -7.73
N LEU A 85 8.87 -12.21 -6.92
CA LEU A 85 7.58 -11.58 -7.15
C LEU A 85 7.18 -10.71 -5.95
N LEU A 86 6.73 -9.50 -6.25
CA LEU A 86 6.05 -8.60 -5.32
C LEU A 86 4.58 -8.49 -5.74
N VAL A 87 3.65 -8.86 -4.87
CA VAL A 87 2.22 -8.53 -5.08
C VAL A 87 1.96 -7.17 -4.44
N PHE A 88 1.48 -6.20 -5.22
CA PHE A 88 1.26 -4.82 -4.79
C PHE A 88 -0.23 -4.47 -4.74
N PHE A 89 -0.63 -3.82 -3.65
CA PHE A 89 -1.97 -3.28 -3.44
C PHE A 89 -1.90 -1.76 -3.30
N HIS A 90 -2.69 -1.05 -4.09
CA HIS A 90 -2.70 0.42 -4.07
C HIS A 90 -3.43 0.99 -2.85
N GLY A 91 -3.13 2.23 -2.49
CA GLY A 91 -3.87 3.01 -1.49
C GLY A 91 -5.20 3.55 -2.01
N GLY A 92 -5.77 4.54 -1.33
CA GLY A 92 -7.06 5.16 -1.72
C GLY A 92 -8.25 4.76 -0.86
N GLY A 93 -8.00 4.40 0.40
CA GLY A 93 -9.04 4.20 1.42
C GLY A 93 -10.04 3.10 1.09
N PHE A 94 -9.63 2.09 0.32
CA PHE A 94 -10.49 1.01 -0.21
C PHE A 94 -11.61 1.46 -1.16
N VAL A 95 -11.63 2.76 -1.52
CA VAL A 95 -12.75 3.39 -2.24
C VAL A 95 -12.32 3.93 -3.59
N ALA A 96 -11.08 4.39 -3.74
CA ALA A 96 -10.57 5.02 -4.95
C ALA A 96 -9.20 4.45 -5.34
N CYS A 97 -8.63 5.05 -6.39
CA CYS A 97 -7.37 4.63 -7.01
C CYS A 97 -7.51 3.29 -7.75
N GLY A 98 -6.39 2.76 -8.23
CA GLY A 98 -6.32 1.59 -9.10
C GLY A 98 -4.90 1.43 -9.67
N ILE A 99 -4.71 0.45 -10.54
CA ILE A 99 -3.41 0.14 -11.18
C ILE A 99 -2.71 1.41 -11.71
N ASP A 100 -3.41 2.22 -12.50
CA ASP A 100 -2.80 3.37 -13.19
C ASP A 100 -2.37 4.48 -12.24
N THR A 101 -3.04 4.61 -11.10
CA THR A 101 -2.76 5.65 -10.09
C THR A 101 -1.51 5.33 -9.25
N HIS A 102 -1.01 4.10 -9.31
CA HIS A 102 0.16 3.63 -8.55
C HIS A 102 1.24 3.02 -9.46
N ALA A 103 1.12 3.20 -10.77
CA ALA A 103 2.06 2.68 -11.75
C ALA A 103 3.49 3.19 -11.50
N ASN A 104 3.64 4.45 -11.04
CA ASN A 104 4.95 5.02 -10.74
C ASN A 104 5.66 4.30 -9.58
N ILE A 105 4.95 3.96 -8.49
CA ILE A 105 5.48 3.16 -7.39
C ILE A 105 5.85 1.77 -7.90
N CYS A 106 4.94 1.12 -8.65
CA CYS A 106 5.16 -0.24 -9.15
C CYS A 106 6.39 -0.33 -10.07
N ARG A 107 6.53 0.60 -11.02
CA ARG A 107 7.73 0.70 -11.87
C ARG A 107 9.00 0.89 -11.06
N THR A 108 8.96 1.80 -10.08
CA THR A 108 10.10 2.11 -9.22
C THR A 108 10.52 0.90 -8.38
N LEU A 109 9.57 0.22 -7.73
CA LEU A 109 9.85 -0.99 -6.97
C LEU A 109 10.32 -2.13 -7.87
N ALA A 110 9.73 -2.32 -9.06
CA ALA A 110 10.19 -3.33 -10.00
C ALA A 110 11.66 -3.11 -10.38
N ALA A 111 11.99 -1.90 -10.86
CA ALA A 111 13.33 -1.55 -11.30
C ALA A 111 14.35 -1.62 -10.15
N ARG A 112 14.07 -0.94 -9.04
CA ARG A 112 15.04 -0.81 -7.95
C ARG A 112 15.15 -2.09 -7.14
N ALA A 113 14.05 -2.77 -6.84
CA ALA A 113 14.10 -4.03 -6.10
C ALA A 113 14.47 -5.22 -6.98
N ARG A 114 14.58 -5.05 -8.31
CA ARG A 114 14.89 -6.12 -9.28
C ARG A 114 13.94 -7.31 -9.16
N THR A 115 12.65 -7.00 -9.03
CA THR A 115 11.57 -7.97 -8.82
C THR A 115 10.49 -7.76 -9.86
N LEU A 116 9.74 -8.81 -10.19
CA LEU A 116 8.44 -8.65 -10.82
C LEU A 116 7.50 -7.97 -9.83
N VAL A 117 6.64 -7.08 -10.31
CA VAL A 117 5.58 -6.47 -9.48
C VAL A 117 4.23 -6.77 -10.12
N LEU A 118 3.35 -7.46 -9.40
CA LEU A 118 1.97 -7.72 -9.80
C LEU A 118 1.06 -6.77 -9.02
N SER A 119 0.63 -5.68 -9.64
CA SER A 119 -0.32 -4.72 -9.07
C SER A 119 -1.74 -5.25 -9.26
N VAL A 120 -2.51 -5.34 -8.18
CA VAL A 120 -3.86 -5.94 -8.19
C VAL A 120 -4.94 -4.85 -8.06
N ASP A 121 -5.92 -4.87 -8.96
CA ASP A 121 -7.11 -4.00 -8.94
C ASP A 121 -8.24 -4.69 -8.15
N TYR A 122 -8.16 -4.61 -6.83
CA TYR A 122 -9.13 -5.23 -5.94
C TYR A 122 -10.47 -4.47 -5.96
N ARG A 123 -11.58 -5.15 -5.63
CA ARG A 123 -12.90 -4.50 -5.65
C ARG A 123 -12.99 -3.37 -4.62
N LEU A 124 -13.57 -2.24 -5.04
CA LEU A 124 -13.66 -1.03 -4.23
C LEU A 124 -15.05 -0.85 -3.60
N ALA A 125 -15.05 -0.24 -2.43
CA ALA A 125 -16.24 0.27 -1.78
C ALA A 125 -16.69 1.61 -2.38
N PRO A 126 -17.99 1.96 -2.31
CA PRO A 126 -19.06 1.26 -1.59
C PRO A 126 -19.74 0.13 -2.38
N GLU A 127 -19.38 -0.11 -3.64
CA GLU A 127 -19.97 -1.17 -4.46
C GLU A 127 -19.64 -2.57 -3.93
N ALA A 128 -18.42 -2.73 -3.42
CA ALA A 128 -17.95 -3.93 -2.75
C ALA A 128 -17.39 -3.57 -1.37
N ARG A 129 -18.27 -3.49 -0.38
CA ARG A 129 -17.93 -3.21 1.02
C ARG A 129 -17.10 -4.33 1.65
N PHE A 130 -16.48 -4.04 2.79
CA PHE A 130 -15.79 -5.02 3.63
C PHE A 130 -16.64 -6.29 3.81
N PRO A 131 -16.07 -7.50 3.65
CA PRO A 131 -14.64 -7.81 3.52
C PRO A 131 -14.12 -7.99 2.07
N ALA A 132 -14.80 -7.47 1.05
CA ALA A 132 -14.50 -7.80 -0.36
C ALA A 132 -13.04 -7.55 -0.77
N ALA A 133 -12.49 -6.37 -0.49
CA ALA A 133 -11.10 -6.03 -0.83
C ALA A 133 -10.07 -6.96 -0.16
N ALA A 134 -10.27 -7.30 1.13
CA ALA A 134 -9.40 -8.21 1.86
C ALA A 134 -9.45 -9.64 1.27
N GLN A 135 -10.64 -10.11 0.92
CA GLN A 135 -10.81 -11.42 0.28
C GLN A 135 -10.15 -11.47 -1.10
N ASP A 136 -10.25 -10.40 -1.89
CA ASP A 136 -9.59 -10.29 -3.19
C ASP A 136 -8.07 -10.27 -3.07
N ALA A 137 -7.53 -9.53 -2.10
CA ALA A 137 -6.10 -9.50 -1.84
C ALA A 137 -5.56 -10.89 -1.46
N ILE A 138 -6.25 -11.61 -0.56
CA ILE A 138 -5.90 -12.98 -0.16
C ILE A 138 -5.96 -13.93 -1.37
N ALA A 139 -7.02 -13.84 -2.18
CA ALA A 139 -7.17 -14.65 -3.39
C ALA A 139 -6.04 -14.38 -4.39
N ALA A 140 -5.69 -13.12 -4.61
CA ALA A 140 -4.62 -12.72 -5.52
C ALA A 140 -3.24 -13.21 -5.07
N VAL A 141 -2.89 -13.09 -3.78
CA VAL A 141 -1.60 -13.60 -3.27
C VAL A 141 -1.53 -15.12 -3.38
N ARG A 142 -2.61 -15.83 -3.00
CA ARG A 142 -2.69 -17.29 -3.14
C ARG A 142 -2.51 -17.74 -4.59
N TRP A 143 -3.20 -17.08 -5.52
CA TRP A 143 -3.08 -17.36 -6.94
C TRP A 143 -1.66 -17.08 -7.44
N ALA A 144 -1.11 -15.92 -7.11
CA ALA A 144 0.21 -15.52 -7.59
C ALA A 144 1.33 -16.45 -7.06
N ALA A 145 1.19 -16.94 -5.83
CA ALA A 145 2.09 -17.95 -5.28
C ALA A 145 2.02 -19.30 -6.04
N ALA A 146 0.80 -19.75 -6.36
CA ALA A 146 0.57 -21.00 -7.08
C ALA A 146 1.01 -20.93 -8.56
N HIS A 147 0.90 -19.74 -9.18
CA HIS A 147 1.20 -19.49 -10.59
C HIS A 147 2.52 -18.74 -10.81
N ALA A 148 3.41 -18.72 -9.81
CA ALA A 148 4.67 -17.96 -9.87
C ALA A 148 5.49 -18.27 -11.13
N ALA A 149 5.64 -19.54 -11.49
CA ALA A 149 6.40 -19.95 -12.67
C ALA A 149 5.78 -19.41 -13.99
N GLU A 150 4.45 -19.37 -14.08
CA GLU A 150 3.73 -18.85 -15.26
C GLU A 150 3.92 -17.34 -15.41
N LEU A 151 4.06 -16.62 -14.29
CA LEU A 151 4.39 -15.19 -14.27
C LEU A 151 5.87 -14.92 -14.59
N GLY A 152 6.69 -15.96 -14.74
CA GLY A 152 8.15 -15.85 -14.86
C GLY A 152 8.85 -15.56 -13.53
N ALA A 153 8.16 -15.78 -12.41
CA ALA A 153 8.66 -15.59 -11.06
C ALA A 153 9.26 -16.88 -10.48
N ARG A 154 10.23 -16.71 -9.57
CA ARG A 154 10.83 -17.80 -8.81
C ARG A 154 9.84 -18.29 -7.74
N PRO A 155 9.43 -19.57 -7.77
CA PRO A 155 8.55 -20.13 -6.74
C PRO A 155 9.16 -19.99 -5.33
N GLY A 156 8.34 -19.63 -4.35
CA GLY A 156 8.76 -19.43 -2.96
C GLY A 156 9.51 -18.12 -2.67
N ALA A 157 9.68 -17.24 -3.65
CA ALA A 157 10.28 -15.91 -3.47
C ALA A 157 9.23 -14.81 -3.71
N LEU A 158 8.20 -14.78 -2.85
CA LEU A 158 7.09 -13.83 -2.92
C LEU A 158 7.10 -12.87 -1.73
N ALA A 159 6.90 -11.58 -1.99
CA ALA A 159 6.62 -10.56 -0.99
C ALA A 159 5.28 -9.87 -1.28
N VAL A 160 4.73 -9.21 -0.28
CA VAL A 160 3.54 -8.35 -0.42
C VAL A 160 3.91 -6.91 -0.08
N ALA A 161 3.30 -5.95 -0.77
CA ALA A 161 3.48 -4.54 -0.50
C ALA A 161 2.24 -3.72 -0.81
N GLY A 162 2.16 -2.57 -0.17
CA GLY A 162 1.12 -1.61 -0.48
C GLY A 162 1.23 -0.38 0.37
N ASP A 163 0.48 0.64 -0.01
CA ASP A 163 0.46 1.91 0.68
C ASP A 163 -0.93 2.21 1.27
N SER A 164 -0.98 2.87 2.42
CA SER A 164 -2.24 3.25 3.07
C SER A 164 -3.19 2.04 3.21
N ALA A 165 -4.37 2.07 2.59
CA ALA A 165 -5.31 0.95 2.49
C ALA A 165 -4.68 -0.31 1.85
N GLY A 166 -3.83 -0.20 0.84
CA GLY A 166 -3.09 -1.35 0.28
C GLY A 166 -2.04 -1.91 1.25
N GLY A 167 -1.49 -1.06 2.11
CA GLY A 167 -0.65 -1.48 3.24
C GLY A 167 -1.44 -2.34 4.24
N ASN A 168 -2.71 -2.00 4.49
CA ASN A 168 -3.63 -2.85 5.26
C ASN A 168 -3.77 -4.24 4.62
N LEU A 169 -4.11 -4.29 3.33
CA LEU A 169 -4.32 -5.54 2.59
C LEU A 169 -3.06 -6.42 2.62
N SER A 170 -1.89 -5.80 2.52
CA SER A 170 -0.59 -6.50 2.62
C SER A 170 -0.37 -7.13 3.99
N ALA A 171 -0.64 -6.39 5.07
CA ALA A 171 -0.54 -6.92 6.43
C ALA A 171 -1.56 -8.03 6.69
N VAL A 172 -2.80 -7.87 6.19
CA VAL A 172 -3.84 -8.89 6.24
C VAL A 172 -3.39 -10.15 5.51
N CYS A 173 -2.87 -10.07 4.29
CA CYS A 173 -2.35 -11.23 3.57
C CYS A 173 -1.23 -11.94 4.35
N ALA A 174 -0.28 -11.20 4.92
CA ALA A 174 0.81 -11.76 5.72
C ALA A 174 0.32 -12.54 6.95
N GLN A 175 -0.79 -12.09 7.56
CA GLN A 175 -1.40 -12.78 8.71
C GLN A 175 -2.26 -13.97 8.28
N GLN A 176 -3.16 -13.77 7.31
CA GLN A 176 -4.18 -14.76 6.95
C GLN A 176 -3.63 -15.94 6.15
N LEU A 177 -2.53 -15.74 5.43
CA LEU A 177 -1.87 -16.80 4.65
C LEU A 177 -0.69 -17.43 5.40
N ARG A 178 -0.52 -17.13 6.69
CA ARG A 178 0.52 -17.72 7.53
C ARG A 178 0.39 -19.25 7.55
N GLY A 179 1.48 -19.94 7.23
CA GLY A 179 1.51 -21.40 7.14
C GLY A 179 0.90 -21.97 5.85
N GLU A 180 0.31 -21.13 5.01
CA GLU A 180 -0.26 -21.53 3.71
C GLU A 180 0.62 -21.06 2.54
N VAL A 181 1.01 -19.78 2.54
CA VAL A 181 1.88 -19.18 1.52
C VAL A 181 3.15 -18.66 2.20
N ALA A 182 4.31 -19.03 1.64
CA ALA A 182 5.61 -18.52 2.08
C ALA A 182 5.80 -17.07 1.61
N ILE A 183 5.27 -16.11 2.38
CA ILE A 183 5.51 -14.68 2.17
C ILE A 183 6.84 -14.32 2.85
N ALA A 184 7.83 -13.94 2.04
CA ALA A 184 9.17 -13.62 2.50
C ALA A 184 9.27 -12.26 3.22
N HIS A 185 8.42 -11.30 2.82
CA HIS A 185 8.43 -9.95 3.38
C HIS A 185 7.09 -9.23 3.18
N GLN A 186 6.76 -8.31 4.10
CA GLN A 186 5.70 -7.31 3.94
C GLN A 186 6.30 -5.89 3.96
N LEU A 187 6.19 -5.15 2.85
CA LEU A 187 6.59 -3.74 2.76
C LEU A 187 5.35 -2.85 2.88
N LEU A 188 5.25 -2.12 3.99
CA LEU A 188 4.06 -1.34 4.34
C LEU A 188 4.38 0.16 4.30
N LEU A 189 3.81 0.87 3.34
CA LEU A 189 3.98 2.33 3.20
C LEU A 189 2.80 3.02 3.90
N TYR A 190 3.07 3.70 5.02
CA TYR A 190 2.11 4.44 5.87
C TYR A 190 0.75 3.72 5.98
N PRO A 191 0.74 2.45 6.42
CA PRO A 191 -0.40 1.56 6.28
C PRO A 191 -1.57 1.95 7.20
N VAL A 192 -2.79 1.65 6.75
CA VAL A 192 -3.96 1.54 7.64
C VAL A 192 -3.87 0.20 8.37
N LEU A 193 -3.96 0.18 9.69
CA LEU A 193 -3.79 -1.04 10.51
C LEU A 193 -4.83 -1.17 11.62
N ASP A 194 -5.58 -0.10 11.94
CA ASP A 194 -6.67 -0.11 12.91
C ASP A 194 -7.86 0.70 12.40
N CYS A 195 -8.87 0.00 11.89
CA CYS A 195 -10.13 0.59 11.46
C CYS A 195 -11.13 0.77 12.63
N ALA A 196 -10.85 0.18 13.80
CA ALA A 196 -11.75 0.20 14.95
C ALA A 196 -11.53 1.42 15.85
N HIS A 197 -10.31 1.93 15.95
CA HIS A 197 -9.94 3.03 16.84
C HIS A 197 -9.27 4.19 16.10
N GLU A 198 -9.35 5.37 16.70
CA GLU A 198 -8.56 6.53 16.28
C GLU A 198 -7.47 6.77 17.33
N HIS A 199 -6.22 6.80 16.90
CA HIS A 199 -5.04 6.97 17.76
C HIS A 199 -4.70 8.46 17.95
N PRO A 200 -3.88 8.86 18.95
CA PRO A 200 -3.56 10.27 19.20
C PRO A 200 -3.04 11.08 18.00
N SER A 201 -2.39 10.42 17.02
CA SER A 201 -2.00 11.03 15.75
C SER A 201 -3.19 11.56 14.92
N TYR A 202 -4.41 11.02 15.06
CA TYR A 202 -5.61 11.59 14.44
C TYR A 202 -5.93 12.99 14.97
N GLU A 203 -5.77 13.23 16.27
CA GLU A 203 -5.97 14.55 16.84
C GLU A 203 -4.83 15.50 16.45
N THR A 204 -3.59 14.99 16.48
CA THR A 204 -2.39 15.81 16.25
C THR A 204 -2.22 16.20 14.77
N TYR A 205 -2.51 15.28 13.84
CA TYR A 205 -2.23 15.43 12.41
C TYR A 205 -3.44 15.24 11.51
N GLY A 206 -4.61 14.92 12.05
CA GLY A 206 -5.84 14.76 11.28
C GLY A 206 -6.46 16.07 10.78
N SER A 207 -5.66 17.11 10.58
CA SER A 207 -6.00 18.36 9.88
C SER A 207 -4.74 18.98 9.29
N GLY A 208 -4.84 19.58 8.09
CA GLY A 208 -3.77 20.38 7.48
C GLY A 208 -2.64 19.61 6.78
N HIS A 209 -2.75 18.27 6.63
CA HIS A 209 -1.69 17.40 6.11
C HIS A 209 -2.14 16.50 4.94
N LEU A 210 -2.99 17.02 4.04
CA LEU A 210 -3.71 16.31 2.96
C LEU A 210 -4.72 15.27 3.45
N LEU A 211 -4.27 14.23 4.14
CA LEU A 211 -5.17 13.28 4.79
C LEU A 211 -5.63 13.88 6.12
N ASP A 212 -6.94 14.03 6.29
CA ASP A 212 -7.54 14.50 7.53
C ASP A 212 -8.44 13.44 8.18
N ALA A 213 -8.77 13.64 9.46
CA ALA A 213 -9.59 12.70 10.22
C ALA A 213 -11.02 12.58 9.67
N GLY A 214 -11.55 13.65 9.07
CA GLY A 214 -12.86 13.64 8.41
C GLY A 214 -12.88 12.72 7.19
N LEU A 215 -11.85 12.82 6.34
CA LEU A 215 -11.67 11.96 5.17
C LEU A 215 -11.48 10.49 5.58
N MET A 216 -10.71 10.22 6.64
CA MET A 216 -10.58 8.86 7.16
C MET A 216 -11.92 8.28 7.65
N ARG A 217 -12.74 9.08 8.35
CA ARG A 217 -14.08 8.64 8.77
C ARG A 217 -14.99 8.41 7.57
N TRP A 218 -14.95 9.30 6.58
CA TRP A 218 -15.68 9.13 5.32
C TRP A 218 -15.29 7.83 4.60
N PHE A 219 -14.00 7.52 4.46
CA PHE A 219 -13.54 6.25 3.89
C PHE A 219 -14.08 5.05 4.67
N LYS A 220 -14.05 5.09 6.01
CA LYS A 220 -14.61 4.03 6.86
C LYS A 220 -16.12 3.86 6.61
N ASP A 221 -16.86 4.94 6.42
CA ASP A 221 -18.32 4.88 6.17
C ASP A 221 -18.67 4.38 4.76
N GLN A 222 -17.79 4.59 3.78
CA GLN A 222 -17.91 3.95 2.48
C GLN A 222 -17.56 2.46 2.54
N TYR A 223 -16.48 2.10 3.24
CA TYR A 223 -15.90 0.76 3.24
C TYR A 223 -16.70 -0.25 4.08
N PHE A 224 -17.25 0.17 5.21
CA PHE A 224 -17.96 -0.72 6.13
C PHE A 224 -19.47 -0.59 6.02
N GLU A 225 -20.16 -1.73 6.13
CA GLU A 225 -21.56 -1.71 6.52
C GLU A 225 -21.70 -1.22 7.97
N PRO A 226 -22.81 -0.57 8.36
CA PRO A 226 -22.99 -0.04 9.72
C PRO A 226 -22.76 -1.05 10.86
N GLN A 227 -23.09 -2.32 10.61
CA GLN A 227 -22.95 -3.44 11.54
C GLN A 227 -21.65 -4.23 11.38
N ALA A 228 -20.76 -3.83 10.45
CA ALA A 228 -19.53 -4.57 10.22
C ALA A 228 -18.59 -4.45 11.44
N ASP A 229 -17.97 -5.57 11.80
CA ASP A 229 -16.95 -5.59 12.83
C ASP A 229 -15.64 -4.98 12.31
N ARG A 230 -15.42 -3.71 12.62
CA ARG A 230 -14.19 -2.98 12.27
C ARG A 230 -12.97 -3.50 13.02
N ALA A 231 -13.13 -4.23 14.12
CA ALA A 231 -12.04 -4.86 14.86
C ALA A 231 -11.62 -6.22 14.28
N SER A 232 -12.34 -6.72 13.27
CA SER A 232 -11.98 -7.94 12.55
C SER A 232 -10.51 -7.89 12.09
N PRO A 233 -9.75 -9.00 12.19
CA PRO A 233 -8.37 -9.05 11.72
C PRO A 233 -8.23 -8.86 10.19
N LEU A 234 -9.33 -8.94 9.43
CA LEU A 234 -9.36 -8.59 8.01
C LEU A 234 -9.45 -7.08 7.73
N ALA A 235 -9.71 -6.27 8.77
CA ALA A 235 -9.82 -4.82 8.70
C ALA A 235 -8.77 -4.12 9.59
N SER A 236 -8.52 -4.67 10.77
CA SER A 236 -7.63 -4.12 11.80
C SER A 236 -6.53 -5.13 12.16
N PRO A 237 -5.56 -5.38 11.25
CA PRO A 237 -4.47 -6.33 11.50
C PRO A 237 -3.61 -5.96 12.71
N LEU A 238 -3.64 -4.71 13.19
CA LEU A 238 -3.02 -4.32 14.47
C LEU A 238 -3.58 -5.10 15.67
N GLY A 239 -4.89 -5.36 15.66
CA GLY A 239 -5.62 -5.99 16.76
C GLY A 239 -5.58 -7.52 16.77
N ALA A 240 -4.85 -8.16 15.84
CA ALA A 240 -4.77 -9.61 15.78
C ALA A 240 -4.17 -10.22 17.06
N GLU A 241 -4.79 -11.29 17.56
CA GLU A 241 -4.36 -11.95 18.81
C GLU A 241 -2.93 -12.51 18.69
N GLN A 242 -2.60 -13.05 17.52
CA GLN A 242 -1.32 -13.73 17.25
C GLN A 242 -0.64 -13.17 16.00
N LEU A 243 0.56 -12.65 16.20
CA LEU A 243 1.42 -12.10 15.15
C LEU A 243 2.73 -12.87 14.99
N ASP A 244 2.95 -13.94 15.75
CA ASP A 244 4.11 -14.79 15.54
C ASP A 244 4.04 -15.48 14.18
N GLN A 245 5.23 -15.79 13.64
CA GLN A 245 5.43 -16.50 12.37
C GLN A 245 4.81 -15.84 11.12
N VAL A 246 4.38 -14.58 11.20
CA VAL A 246 4.07 -13.78 9.99
C VAL A 246 5.36 -13.32 9.32
N ALA A 247 5.26 -12.89 8.07
CA ALA A 247 6.40 -12.41 7.29
C ALA A 247 7.11 -11.22 8.00
N PRO A 248 8.46 -11.16 7.98
CA PRO A 248 9.22 -9.96 8.35
C PRO A 248 8.67 -8.70 7.69
N ALA A 249 8.79 -7.55 8.37
CA ALA A 249 8.17 -6.31 7.93
C ALA A 249 9.16 -5.15 7.77
N THR A 250 8.92 -4.32 6.76
CA THR A 250 9.45 -2.95 6.71
C THR A 250 8.27 -1.99 6.66
N ILE A 251 8.19 -1.11 7.65
CA ILE A 251 7.13 -0.12 7.79
C ILE A 251 7.75 1.26 7.58
N ILE A 252 7.25 1.99 6.60
CA ILE A 252 7.66 3.37 6.32
C ILE A 252 6.50 4.26 6.74
N SER A 253 6.60 4.96 7.88
CA SER A 253 5.56 5.90 8.33
C SER A 253 5.94 7.34 7.99
N ALA A 254 4.94 8.22 7.94
CA ALA A 254 5.13 9.66 7.84
C ALA A 254 4.98 10.31 9.22
N GLU A 255 5.78 11.33 9.52
CA GLU A 255 5.71 12.01 10.82
C GLU A 255 4.39 12.77 11.02
N CYS A 256 3.92 13.46 9.98
CA CYS A 256 2.73 14.30 10.00
C CYS A 256 1.55 13.56 9.35
N ASP A 257 1.17 12.42 9.95
CA ASP A 257 0.17 11.50 9.41
C ASP A 257 -0.78 11.02 10.51
N PRO A 258 -2.11 11.09 10.33
CA PRO A 258 -3.06 10.51 11.30
C PRO A 258 -2.84 9.00 11.54
N LEU A 259 -2.25 8.26 10.59
CA LEU A 259 -1.97 6.82 10.70
C LEU A 259 -0.59 6.50 11.29
N ARG A 260 0.16 7.51 11.74
CA ARG A 260 1.51 7.29 12.28
C ARG A 260 1.50 6.30 13.44
N ASP A 261 0.62 6.52 14.43
CA ASP A 261 0.66 5.79 15.69
C ASP A 261 0.30 4.31 15.50
N GLU A 262 -0.66 3.98 14.64
CA GLU A 262 -1.01 2.59 14.33
C GLU A 262 0.14 1.83 13.64
N GLY A 263 0.93 2.51 12.79
CA GLY A 263 2.17 1.96 12.24
C GLY A 263 3.24 1.69 13.31
N GLU A 264 3.42 2.62 14.25
CA GLU A 264 4.35 2.47 15.38
C GLU A 264 3.91 1.33 16.33
N HIS A 265 2.62 1.24 16.64
CA HIS A 265 2.05 0.18 17.47
C HIS A 265 2.19 -1.20 16.82
N TYR A 266 1.94 -1.33 15.51
CA TYR A 266 2.07 -2.61 14.83
C TYR A 266 3.51 -3.08 14.78
N ALA A 267 4.46 -2.17 14.54
CA ALA A 267 5.89 -2.49 14.63
C ALA A 267 6.27 -3.02 16.02
N ALA A 268 5.81 -2.36 17.08
CA ALA A 268 6.05 -2.81 18.45
C ALA A 268 5.45 -4.19 18.72
N ARG A 269 4.23 -4.44 18.23
CA ARG A 269 3.54 -5.73 18.36
C ARG A 269 4.24 -6.86 17.61
N LEU A 270 4.74 -6.60 16.40
CA LEU A 270 5.56 -7.56 15.62
C LEU A 270 6.86 -7.90 16.35
N ALA A 271 7.57 -6.88 16.85
CA ALA A 271 8.80 -7.07 17.60
C ALA A 271 8.57 -7.90 18.89
N GLN A 272 7.50 -7.62 19.62
CA GLN A 272 7.10 -8.39 20.82
C GLN A 272 6.78 -9.86 20.49
N ALA A 273 6.23 -10.13 19.31
CA ALA A 273 5.97 -11.48 18.82
C ALA A 273 7.22 -12.18 18.22
N GLY A 274 8.40 -11.53 18.27
CA GLY A 274 9.65 -12.07 17.75
C GLY A 274 9.78 -11.99 16.22
N VAL A 275 8.93 -11.22 15.53
CA VAL A 275 8.99 -11.03 14.08
C VAL A 275 10.00 -9.92 13.76
N PRO A 276 10.97 -10.16 12.85
CA PRO A 276 11.89 -9.12 12.42
C PRO A 276 11.12 -7.96 11.76
N VAL A 277 11.31 -6.75 12.30
CA VAL A 277 10.62 -5.55 11.81
C VAL A 277 11.57 -4.37 11.79
N THR A 278 11.51 -3.61 10.70
CA THR A 278 12.14 -2.29 10.59
C THR A 278 11.05 -1.25 10.44
N LEU A 279 11.01 -0.28 11.35
CA LEU A 279 10.15 0.88 11.24
C LEU A 279 11.01 2.12 10.99
N VAL A 280 10.69 2.88 9.95
CA VAL A 280 11.31 4.17 9.66
C VAL A 280 10.22 5.22 9.55
N ARG A 281 10.20 6.15 10.50
CA ARG A 281 9.38 7.35 10.43
C ARG A 281 10.10 8.41 9.62
N TRP A 282 9.49 8.87 8.54
CA TRP A 282 10.02 9.91 7.68
C TRP A 282 9.74 11.30 8.27
N PRO A 283 10.77 12.07 8.68
CA PRO A 283 10.57 13.36 9.32
C PRO A 283 9.94 14.38 8.38
N GLY A 284 9.01 15.19 8.90
CA GLY A 284 8.37 16.30 8.19
C GLY A 284 7.52 15.91 6.97
N GLN A 285 7.30 14.62 6.71
CA GLN A 285 6.49 14.14 5.60
C GLN A 285 5.04 13.86 6.05
N MET A 286 4.14 13.87 5.07
CA MET A 286 2.70 13.65 5.23
C MET A 286 2.26 12.31 4.60
N HIS A 287 1.01 11.92 4.87
CA HIS A 287 0.42 10.73 4.28
C HIS A 287 0.49 10.74 2.74
N GLY A 288 0.81 9.60 2.14
CA GLY A 288 0.90 9.47 0.68
C GLY A 288 2.22 9.95 0.07
N PHE A 289 3.18 10.45 0.85
CA PHE A 289 4.41 11.05 0.29
C PHE A 289 5.21 10.13 -0.64
N ALA A 290 5.17 8.81 -0.46
CA ALA A 290 5.94 7.88 -1.28
C ALA A 290 5.41 7.75 -2.72
N SER A 291 4.16 8.13 -2.97
CA SER A 291 3.62 8.21 -4.33
C SER A 291 4.05 9.49 -5.07
N MET A 292 4.57 10.49 -4.35
CA MET A 292 4.87 11.85 -4.84
C MET A 292 6.24 11.97 -5.53
N LEU A 293 6.59 10.99 -6.37
CA LEU A 293 7.84 10.96 -7.13
C LEU A 293 8.01 12.21 -8.00
N GLY A 294 9.23 12.77 -8.03
CA GLY A 294 9.53 14.00 -8.78
C GLY A 294 8.95 15.28 -8.17
N VAL A 295 8.18 15.17 -7.09
CA VAL A 295 7.67 16.32 -6.30
C VAL A 295 8.38 16.39 -4.94
N LEU A 296 8.50 15.25 -4.27
CA LEU A 296 9.18 15.11 -2.98
C LEU A 296 10.40 14.21 -3.12
N ASP A 297 11.58 14.70 -2.75
CA ASP A 297 12.81 13.89 -2.76
C ASP A 297 12.70 12.70 -1.78
N ALA A 298 11.96 12.90 -0.69
CA ALA A 298 11.60 11.88 0.28
C ALA A 298 10.90 10.67 -0.36
N ALA A 299 10.10 10.86 -1.42
CA ALA A 299 9.41 9.77 -2.10
C ALA A 299 10.41 8.76 -2.68
N SER A 300 11.40 9.27 -3.43
CA SER A 300 12.44 8.44 -4.03
C SER A 300 13.27 7.72 -2.97
N ALA A 301 13.66 8.44 -1.91
CA ALA A 301 14.47 7.87 -0.83
C ALA A 301 13.72 6.79 -0.01
N ALA A 302 12.40 6.94 0.18
CA ALA A 302 11.57 5.93 0.82
C ALA A 302 11.42 4.68 -0.04
N LEU A 303 11.19 4.83 -1.34
CA LEU A 303 11.12 3.69 -2.26
C LEU A 303 12.48 2.98 -2.42
N ASP A 304 13.59 3.71 -2.33
CA ASP A 304 14.93 3.12 -2.26
C ASP A 304 15.14 2.25 -1.02
N LEU A 305 14.64 2.70 0.14
CA LEU A 305 14.68 1.92 1.36
C LEU A 305 13.83 0.65 1.23
N GLY A 306 12.59 0.79 0.74
CA GLY A 306 11.70 -0.35 0.50
C GLY A 306 12.31 -1.35 -0.48
N ALA A 307 12.88 -0.87 -1.59
CA ALA A 307 13.55 -1.71 -2.58
C ALA A 307 14.77 -2.45 -2.01
N ARG A 308 15.57 -1.79 -1.15
CA ARG A 308 16.67 -2.46 -0.43
C ARG A 308 16.18 -3.58 0.47
N ALA A 309 15.12 -3.33 1.24
CA ALA A 309 14.53 -4.33 2.13
C ALA A 309 14.00 -5.54 1.34
N LEU A 310 13.30 -5.28 0.22
CA LEU A 310 12.83 -6.33 -0.67
C LEU A 310 13.96 -7.17 -1.26
N ARG A 311 15.06 -6.56 -1.74
CA ARG A 311 16.22 -7.33 -2.24
C ARG A 311 16.81 -8.23 -1.17
N ALA A 312 16.99 -7.70 0.04
CA ALA A 312 17.54 -8.46 1.15
C ALA A 312 16.65 -9.66 1.52
N ALA A 313 15.33 -9.45 1.59
CA ALA A 313 14.37 -10.49 1.98
C ALA A 313 14.12 -11.52 0.88
N LEU A 314 14.18 -11.11 -0.39
CA LEU A 314 13.94 -11.99 -1.54
C LEU A 314 15.23 -12.68 -2.01
N HIS A 315 16.35 -12.53 -1.30
CA HIS A 315 17.66 -13.13 -1.65
C HIS A 315 18.06 -12.82 -3.10
N LEU A 316 18.04 -11.54 -3.44
CA LEU A 316 18.57 -10.99 -4.70
C LEU A 316 19.96 -10.40 -4.52
#